data_AF-A0AA43F0B3-F1
#
_entry.id   AF-A0AA43F0B3-F1
#
_cell.length_a   1.000
_cell.length_b   1.000
_cell.length_c   1.000
_cell.angle_alpha   90.00
_cell.angle_beta   90.00
_cell.angle_gamma   90.00
#
_symmetry.space_group_name_H-M   'P 1'
#
loop_
_entity.id
_entity.type
_entity.pdbx_description
1 polymer ?
#
loop_
_entity_poly.entity_id
_entity_poly.type
_entity_poly.pdbx_seq_one_letter_code
_entity_poly.pdbx_strand_id
1 'polypeptide(L)'
;MPTRPLDRLMFAQGGLCFFCKDPIAKADASVEHLVASANGGRNDDDNCVVCCKAMNALLGSMSLKEKIQVVLNQKGHFKCPNGSQKPAAKASPAGTKPKAAKDRYGVVVSNLRQRGAAKPKTVKTLTSTIRSLFQKDITDKELSTILQQLESEGVVTIEGAKVAYA
;
A
#
# COMPACT_ATOMS: atom_id res chain seq x y z
N MET A 1 13.63 -31.01 -6.09
CA MET A 1 14.47 -30.06 -6.87
C MET A 1 14.80 -28.89 -5.97
N PRO A 2 16.06 -28.43 -5.89
CA PRO A 2 16.36 -27.23 -5.12
C PRO A 2 15.65 -26.04 -5.78
N THR A 3 14.70 -25.45 -5.07
CA THR A 3 14.03 -24.22 -5.49
C THR A 3 15.09 -23.12 -5.62
N ARG A 4 14.96 -22.27 -6.64
CA ARG A 4 15.85 -21.11 -6.81
C ARG A 4 15.80 -20.28 -5.53
N PRO A 5 16.92 -19.71 -5.04
CA PRO A 5 16.96 -18.96 -3.79
C PRO A 5 15.89 -17.86 -3.72
N LEU A 6 15.68 -17.14 -4.83
CA LEU A 6 14.64 -16.12 -4.94
C LEU A 6 13.23 -16.69 -4.69
N ASP A 7 12.89 -17.83 -5.27
CA ASP A 7 11.57 -18.45 -5.13
C ASP A 7 11.31 -18.91 -3.69
N ARG A 8 12.34 -19.46 -3.05
CA ARG A 8 12.29 -19.88 -1.64
C ARG A 8 12.10 -18.69 -0.71
N LEU A 9 12.92 -17.65 -0.86
CA LEU A 9 12.85 -16.46 -0.01
C LEU A 9 11.56 -15.67 -0.25
N MET A 10 11.07 -15.60 -1.50
CA MET A 10 9.76 -14.99 -1.80
C MET A 10 8.63 -15.74 -1.07
N PHE A 11 8.65 -17.08 -1.07
CA PHE A 11 7.67 -17.87 -0.33
C PHE A 11 7.78 -17.65 1.17
N ALA A 12 8.99 -17.72 1.74
CA ALA A 12 9.25 -17.52 3.16
C ALA A 12 8.83 -16.12 3.66
N GLN A 13 8.96 -15.09 2.82
CA GLN A 13 8.57 -13.72 3.13
C GLN A 13 7.12 -13.37 2.77
N GLY A 14 6.32 -14.34 2.34
CA GLY A 14 4.91 -14.12 1.97
C GLY A 14 4.72 -13.21 0.76
N GLY A 15 5.69 -13.16 -0.16
CA GLY A 15 5.63 -12.32 -1.35
C GLY A 15 5.78 -10.82 -1.07
N LEU A 16 6.32 -10.45 0.10
CA LEU A 16 6.56 -9.07 0.49
C LEU A 16 8.05 -8.72 0.43
N CYS A 17 8.34 -7.48 0.05
CA CYS A 17 9.69 -6.91 0.16
C CYS A 17 10.12 -6.84 1.64
N PHE A 18 11.34 -7.25 1.94
CA PHE A 18 11.87 -7.26 3.31
C PHE A 18 11.88 -5.85 3.94
N PHE A 19 12.21 -4.81 3.17
CA PHE A 19 12.36 -3.44 3.66
C PHE A 19 11.04 -2.66 3.66
N CYS A 20 10.39 -2.49 2.50
CA CYS A 20 9.17 -1.67 2.40
C CYS A 20 7.89 -2.38 2.83
N LYS A 21 7.92 -3.71 2.97
CA LYS A 21 6.76 -4.56 3.29
C LYS A 21 5.61 -4.53 2.27
N ASP A 22 5.81 -3.90 1.11
CA ASP A 22 4.85 -3.96 0.01
C ASP A 22 4.93 -5.29 -0.76
N PRO A 23 3.82 -5.75 -1.36
CA PRO A 23 3.82 -6.90 -2.26
C PRO A 23 4.74 -6.68 -3.46
N ILE A 24 5.46 -7.73 -3.84
CA ILE A 24 6.44 -7.66 -4.93
C ILE A 24 6.22 -8.76 -5.98
N ALA A 25 6.20 -8.36 -7.25
CA ALA A 25 6.19 -9.31 -8.36
C ALA A 25 7.58 -9.92 -8.55
N LYS A 26 7.65 -11.19 -8.95
CA LYS A 26 8.92 -11.90 -9.18
C LYS A 26 9.85 -11.18 -10.19
N ALA A 27 9.28 -10.46 -11.15
CA ALA A 27 10.01 -9.66 -12.13
C ALA A 27 10.77 -8.48 -11.50
N ASP A 28 10.28 -7.93 -10.40
CA ASP A 28 10.85 -6.78 -9.70
C ASP A 28 11.60 -7.16 -8.43
N ALA A 29 11.58 -8.44 -8.08
CA ALA A 29 12.24 -9.02 -6.93
C ALA A 29 13.73 -9.24 -7.19
N SER A 30 14.54 -8.92 -6.18
CA SER A 30 15.98 -9.20 -6.14
C SER A 30 16.33 -9.84 -4.80
N VAL A 31 17.38 -10.65 -4.79
CA VAL A 31 17.98 -11.17 -3.56
C VAL A 31 19.01 -10.15 -3.08
N GLU A 32 18.92 -9.77 -1.82
CA GLU A 32 19.79 -8.82 -1.15
C GLU A 32 20.47 -9.49 0.03
N HIS A 33 21.78 -9.29 0.17
CA HIS A 33 22.53 -9.74 1.34
C HIS A 33 22.44 -8.68 2.43
N LEU A 34 21.96 -9.01 3.63
CA LEU A 34 21.89 -8.07 4.75
C LEU A 34 23.30 -7.59 5.12
N VAL A 35 24.23 -8.54 5.27
CA VAL A 35 25.67 -8.29 5.28
C VAL A 35 26.17 -8.46 3.86
N ALA A 36 26.64 -7.38 3.22
CA ALA A 36 27.19 -7.45 1.87
C ALA A 36 28.36 -8.44 1.78
N SER A 37 28.52 -9.14 0.65
CA SER A 37 29.61 -10.11 0.46
C SER A 37 30.99 -9.45 0.56
N ALA A 38 31.11 -8.19 0.12
CA ALA A 38 32.33 -7.39 0.28
C ALA A 38 32.72 -7.17 1.76
N ASN A 39 31.75 -7.29 2.67
CA ASN A 39 31.92 -7.18 4.11
C ASN A 39 31.90 -8.56 4.81
N GLY A 40 32.16 -9.66 4.09
CA GLY A 40 32.21 -11.01 4.64
C GLY A 40 30.86 -11.71 4.77
N GLY A 41 29.80 -11.16 4.16
CA GLY A 41 28.48 -11.79 4.14
C GLY A 41 28.43 -13.07 3.31
N ARG A 42 27.70 -14.07 3.80
CA ARG A 42 27.52 -15.36 3.12
C ARG A 42 26.28 -15.36 2.23
N ASN A 43 26.26 -16.25 1.24
CA ASN A 43 25.13 -16.44 0.34
C ASN A 43 24.23 -17.59 0.82
N ASP A 44 23.66 -17.45 2.02
CA ASP A 44 22.74 -18.41 2.64
C ASP A 44 21.42 -17.72 3.03
N ASP A 45 20.41 -18.52 3.34
CA ASP A 45 19.05 -18.03 3.63
C ASP A 45 18.98 -17.17 4.92
N ASP A 46 19.98 -17.27 5.82
CA ASP A 46 20.02 -16.45 7.05
C ASP A 46 20.49 -15.02 6.76
N ASN A 47 21.34 -14.84 5.74
CA ASN A 47 21.84 -13.53 5.33
C ASN A 47 21.10 -12.94 4.11
N CYS A 48 20.37 -13.76 3.35
CA CYS A 48 19.70 -13.33 2.13
C CYS A 48 18.22 -13.02 2.35
N VAL A 49 17.76 -11.92 1.75
CA VAL A 49 16.35 -11.52 1.77
C VAL A 49 15.89 -11.12 0.38
N VAL A 50 14.59 -11.24 0.10
CA VAL A 50 13.96 -10.63 -1.06
C VAL A 50 13.64 -9.18 -0.79
N CYS A 51 14.04 -8.31 -1.71
CA CYS A 51 13.61 -6.94 -1.75
C CYS A 51 13.33 -6.46 -3.18
N CYS A 52 12.81 -5.24 -3.31
CA CYS A 52 12.68 -4.58 -4.61
C CYS A 52 14.05 -4.38 -5.26
N LYS A 53 14.14 -4.53 -6.58
CA LYS A 53 15.36 -4.18 -7.34
C LYS A 53 15.89 -2.78 -7.03
N ALA A 54 14.99 -1.80 -6.88
CA ALA A 54 15.36 -0.45 -6.48
C ALA A 54 15.95 -0.37 -5.06
N MET A 55 15.57 -1.28 -4.17
CA MET A 55 16.16 -1.39 -2.83
C MET A 55 17.55 -1.98 -2.88
N ASN A 56 17.71 -3.10 -3.58
CA ASN A 56 19.02 -3.68 -3.77
C ASN A 56 19.97 -2.67 -4.45
N ALA A 57 19.53 -1.94 -5.47
CA ALA A 57 20.36 -0.90 -6.09
C ALA A 57 20.83 0.21 -5.13
N LEU A 58 20.00 0.57 -4.14
CA LEU A 58 20.32 1.62 -3.18
C LEU A 58 21.13 1.09 -1.97
N LEU A 59 20.82 -0.12 -1.51
CA LEU A 59 21.36 -0.69 -0.27
C LEU A 59 22.49 -1.71 -0.52
N GLY A 60 22.61 -2.28 -1.72
CA GLY A 60 23.50 -3.41 -2.01
C GLY A 60 24.97 -3.17 -1.71
N SER A 61 25.44 -1.93 -1.90
CA SER A 61 26.81 -1.51 -1.59
C SER A 61 27.00 -0.98 -0.16
N MET A 62 25.91 -0.83 0.60
CA MET A 62 25.94 -0.28 1.96
C MET A 62 26.28 -1.36 2.98
N SER A 63 26.96 -0.95 4.05
CA SER A 63 27.15 -1.76 5.25
C SER A 63 25.82 -2.00 5.97
N LEU A 64 25.76 -3.03 6.82
CA LEU A 64 24.58 -3.32 7.63
C LEU A 64 24.18 -2.12 8.52
N LYS A 65 25.17 -1.38 9.05
CA LYS A 65 24.96 -0.16 9.83
C LYS A 65 24.18 0.89 9.01
N GLU A 66 24.61 1.15 7.79
CA GLU A 66 23.99 2.13 6.90
C GLU A 66 22.59 1.70 6.47
N LYS A 67 22.41 0.40 6.16
CA LYS A 67 21.09 -0.17 5.85
C LYS A 67 20.10 0.05 6.99
N ILE A 68 20.49 -0.25 8.21
CA ILE A 68 19.66 -0.04 9.41
C ILE A 68 19.40 1.46 9.61
N GLN A 69 20.41 2.31 9.48
CA GLN A 69 20.26 3.77 9.62
C GLN A 69 19.22 4.32 8.64
N VAL A 70 19.24 3.87 7.39
CA VAL A 70 18.27 4.27 6.36
C VAL A 70 16.84 3.87 6.77
N VAL A 71 16.64 2.66 7.28
CA VAL A 71 15.33 2.20 7.75
C VAL A 71 14.85 3.02 8.97
N LEU A 72 15.75 3.29 9.92
CA LEU A 72 15.44 4.08 11.12
C LEU A 72 15.09 5.54 10.78
N ASN A 73 15.83 6.16 9.86
CA ASN A 73 15.56 7.53 9.41
C ASN A 73 14.18 7.68 8.76
N GLN A 74 13.67 6.61 8.14
CA GLN A 74 12.34 6.59 7.53
C GLN A 74 11.22 6.22 8.52
N LYS A 75 11.54 6.06 9.81
CA LYS A 75 10.59 5.74 10.89
C LYS A 75 9.71 4.52 10.58
N GLY A 76 10.25 3.54 9.86
CA GLY A 76 9.51 2.34 9.45
C GLY A 76 8.50 2.54 8.29
N HIS A 77 8.32 3.77 7.79
CA HIS A 77 7.51 4.06 6.60
C HIS A 77 8.37 4.06 5.35
N PHE A 78 9.02 2.92 5.11
CA PHE A 78 9.92 2.80 3.97
C PHE A 78 9.13 2.66 2.67
N LYS A 79 9.25 3.62 1.76
CA LYS A 79 8.69 3.53 0.40
C LYS A 79 9.82 3.29 -0.59
N CYS A 80 9.66 2.29 -1.45
CA CYS A 80 10.62 2.06 -2.51
C CYS A 80 10.66 3.26 -3.48
N PRO A 81 11.82 3.89 -3.75
CA PRO A 81 12.04 4.90 -4.78
C PRO A 81 11.42 4.63 -6.16
N ASN A 82 11.31 3.36 -6.58
CA ASN A 82 10.59 2.98 -7.81
C ASN A 82 9.21 2.37 -7.55
N GLY A 83 8.59 2.66 -6.40
CA GLY A 83 7.23 2.25 -6.13
C GLY A 83 6.33 2.80 -7.23
N SER A 84 5.88 1.92 -8.14
CA SER A 84 5.00 2.18 -9.30
C SER A 84 5.65 2.32 -10.68
N GLN A 85 6.48 1.38 -11.13
CA GLN A 85 6.38 0.95 -12.54
C GLN A 85 5.84 -0.46 -12.57
N LYS A 86 4.52 -0.55 -12.43
CA LYS A 86 3.73 -1.77 -12.62
C LYS A 86 3.50 -1.95 -14.12
N PRO A 87 4.04 -2.98 -14.81
CA PRO A 87 3.33 -3.52 -15.95
C PRO A 87 2.09 -4.19 -15.37
N ALA A 88 0.92 -3.67 -15.71
CA ALA A 88 -0.36 -4.30 -15.39
C ALA A 88 -0.45 -5.65 -16.13
N ALA A 89 0.10 -6.71 -15.57
CA ALA A 89 -0.14 -8.07 -16.03
C ALA A 89 -1.34 -8.64 -15.25
N LYS A 90 -2.43 -8.85 -15.98
CA LYS A 90 -3.65 -9.54 -15.57
C LYS A 90 -3.33 -10.95 -15.05
N ALA A 91 -3.80 -11.28 -13.86
CA ALA A 91 -4.37 -12.59 -13.51
C ALA A 91 -5.06 -12.53 -12.13
N SER A 92 -6.39 -12.67 -12.15
CA SER A 92 -7.26 -13.02 -11.01
C SER A 92 -7.34 -14.55 -10.88
N PRO A 93 -8.06 -15.14 -9.90
CA PRO A 93 -8.27 -14.73 -8.50
C PRO A 93 -8.14 -15.93 -7.52
N ALA A 94 -7.69 -15.69 -6.28
CA ALA A 94 -8.08 -16.53 -5.14
C ALA A 94 -7.97 -15.75 -3.83
N GLY A 95 -9.13 -15.48 -3.24
CA GLY A 95 -9.35 -15.25 -1.81
C GLY A 95 -8.52 -14.18 -1.09
N THR A 96 -9.11 -13.00 -0.89
CA THR A 96 -9.56 -12.48 0.43
C THR A 96 -9.51 -10.95 0.44
N LYS A 97 -10.67 -10.28 0.31
CA LYS A 97 -10.87 -8.87 0.75
C LYS A 97 -10.81 -8.86 2.29
N PRO A 98 -10.34 -7.80 2.98
CA PRO A 98 -10.55 -6.38 2.63
C PRO A 98 -9.37 -5.44 2.95
N LYS A 99 -8.65 -4.94 1.94
CA LYS A 99 -7.77 -3.75 2.08
C LYS A 99 -8.16 -2.56 1.17
N ALA A 100 -9.13 -2.74 0.27
CA ALA A 100 -9.55 -1.71 -0.68
C ALA A 100 -10.46 -0.61 -0.11
N ALA A 101 -11.05 -0.80 1.09
CA ALA A 101 -11.93 0.20 1.70
C ALA A 101 -11.15 1.39 2.29
N LYS A 102 -9.95 1.13 2.85
CA LYS A 102 -9.19 2.13 3.62
C LYS A 102 -8.61 3.26 2.75
N ASP A 103 -8.31 2.97 1.48
CA ASP A 103 -7.81 3.98 0.53
C ASP A 103 -8.93 4.89 0.01
N ARG A 104 -10.08 4.31 -0.36
CA ARG A 104 -11.23 5.07 -0.87
C ARG A 104 -11.80 6.03 0.17
N TYR A 105 -11.92 5.59 1.42
CA TYR A 105 -12.39 6.43 2.52
C TYR A 105 -11.52 7.69 2.72
N GLY A 106 -10.18 7.52 2.74
CA GLY A 106 -9.25 8.64 2.90
C GLY A 106 -9.35 9.68 1.76
N VAL A 107 -9.57 9.20 0.53
CA VAL A 107 -9.78 10.07 -0.64
C VAL A 107 -11.08 10.87 -0.50
N VAL A 108 -12.16 10.25 -0.02
CA VAL A 108 -13.44 10.95 0.23
C VAL A 108 -13.29 12.02 1.32
N VAL A 109 -12.67 11.68 2.46
CA VAL A 109 -12.46 12.64 3.57
C VAL A 109 -11.61 13.83 3.10
N SER A 110 -10.54 13.58 2.36
CA SER A 110 -9.68 14.64 1.81
C SER A 110 -10.45 15.56 0.86
N ASN A 111 -11.27 14.99 -0.02
CA ASN A 111 -12.10 15.76 -0.94
C ASN A 111 -13.14 16.62 -0.20
N LEU A 112 -13.78 16.08 0.85
CA LEU A 112 -14.72 16.84 1.69
C LEU A 112 -14.03 17.98 2.44
N ARG A 113 -12.82 17.75 2.95
CA ARG A 113 -12.00 18.81 3.60
C ARG A 113 -11.63 19.92 2.62
N GLN A 114 -11.18 19.57 1.41
CA GLN A 114 -10.84 20.53 0.36
C GLN A 114 -12.01 21.41 -0.07
N ARG A 115 -13.25 20.90 -0.02
CA ARG A 115 -14.44 21.67 -0.42
C ARG A 115 -14.86 22.75 0.56
N GLY A 116 -14.45 22.70 1.83
CA GLY A 116 -14.73 23.75 2.82
C GLY A 116 -16.22 24.11 2.91
N ALA A 117 -16.60 25.31 2.48
CA ALA A 117 -17.98 25.79 2.47
C ALA A 117 -18.87 25.17 1.37
N ALA A 118 -18.27 24.59 0.32
CA ALA A 118 -18.95 23.91 -0.79
C ALA A 118 -19.23 22.42 -0.51
N LYS A 119 -19.24 22.02 0.78
CA LYS A 119 -19.55 20.66 1.19
C LYS A 119 -21.02 20.30 0.87
N PRO A 120 -21.28 19.09 0.34
CA PRO A 120 -22.64 18.62 0.05
C PRO A 120 -23.60 18.65 1.24
N LYS A 121 -24.67 19.45 1.18
CA LYS A 121 -25.63 19.58 2.31
C LYS A 121 -26.74 18.51 2.35
N THR A 122 -26.79 17.63 1.34
CA THR A 122 -27.80 16.57 1.24
C THR A 122 -27.17 15.23 0.89
N VAL A 123 -27.83 14.13 1.28
CA VAL A 123 -27.35 12.76 1.03
C VAL A 123 -27.24 12.47 -0.47
N LYS A 124 -28.17 13.00 -1.27
CA LYS A 124 -28.17 12.86 -2.73
C LYS A 124 -26.95 13.54 -3.36
N THR A 125 -26.64 14.77 -2.94
CA THR A 125 -25.46 15.49 -3.44
C THR A 125 -24.16 14.83 -2.98
N LEU A 126 -24.11 14.34 -1.74
CA LEU A 126 -22.96 13.61 -1.21
C LEU A 126 -22.69 12.34 -2.03
N THR A 127 -23.73 11.55 -2.28
CA THR A 127 -23.68 10.34 -3.11
C THR A 127 -23.19 10.63 -4.53
N SER A 128 -23.75 11.66 -5.18
CA SER A 128 -23.32 12.07 -6.52
C SER A 128 -21.85 12.53 -6.53
N THR A 129 -21.43 13.24 -5.48
CA THR A 129 -20.05 13.70 -5.33
C THR A 129 -19.09 12.52 -5.21
N ILE A 130 -19.39 11.55 -4.34
CA ILE A 130 -18.56 10.33 -4.17
C ILE A 130 -18.49 9.54 -5.49
N ARG A 131 -19.62 9.34 -6.19
CA ARG A 131 -19.61 8.66 -7.49
C ARG A 131 -18.77 9.38 -8.54
N SER A 132 -18.80 10.71 -8.57
CA SER A 132 -17.99 11.52 -9.49
C SER A 132 -16.49 11.44 -9.17
N LEU A 133 -16.14 11.38 -7.89
CA LEU A 133 -14.74 11.28 -7.43
C LEU A 133 -14.08 9.98 -7.90
N PHE A 134 -14.85 8.90 -8.03
CA PHE A 134 -14.39 7.60 -8.50
C PHE A 134 -14.81 7.29 -9.94
N GLN A 135 -15.21 8.27 -10.76
CA GLN A 135 -15.58 8.06 -12.17
C GLN A 135 -16.64 6.95 -12.42
N LYS A 136 -17.55 6.71 -11.45
CA LYS A 136 -18.53 5.58 -11.43
C LYS A 136 -17.93 4.17 -11.20
N ASP A 137 -16.66 4.03 -10.86
CA ASP A 137 -16.01 2.78 -10.39
C ASP A 137 -16.34 2.42 -8.93
N ILE A 138 -17.51 2.83 -8.45
CA ILE A 138 -18.01 2.52 -7.11
C ILE A 138 -19.41 1.92 -7.19
N THR A 139 -19.58 0.77 -6.55
CA THR A 139 -20.87 0.07 -6.47
C THR A 139 -21.75 0.66 -5.37
N ASP A 140 -23.07 0.46 -5.44
CA ASP A 140 -24.02 0.97 -4.43
C ASP A 140 -23.75 0.42 -3.03
N LYS A 141 -23.32 -0.86 -2.95
CA LYS A 141 -22.92 -1.48 -1.68
C LYS A 141 -21.71 -0.78 -1.07
N GLU A 142 -20.67 -0.52 -1.87
CA GLU A 142 -19.47 0.18 -1.38
C GLU A 142 -19.76 1.63 -0.99
N LEU A 143 -20.66 2.30 -1.72
CA LEU A 143 -21.12 3.63 -1.37
C LEU A 143 -21.81 3.65 0.00
N SER A 144 -22.72 2.70 0.26
CA SER A 144 -23.37 2.60 1.58
C SER A 144 -22.38 2.35 2.71
N THR A 145 -21.35 1.51 2.49
CA THR A 145 -20.31 1.25 3.48
C THR A 145 -19.49 2.51 3.78
N ILE A 146 -19.15 3.32 2.77
CA ILE A 146 -18.42 4.58 2.99
C ILE A 146 -19.27 5.58 3.75
N LEU A 147 -20.57 5.69 3.45
CA LEU A 147 -21.46 6.59 4.17
C LEU A 147 -21.62 6.20 5.64
N GLN A 148 -21.81 4.90 5.91
CA GLN A 148 -21.86 4.37 7.28
C GLN A 148 -20.54 4.62 8.02
N GLN A 149 -19.41 4.46 7.35
CA GLN A 149 -18.10 4.71 7.96
C GLN A 149 -17.92 6.19 8.32
N LEU A 150 -18.29 7.12 7.41
CA LEU A 150 -18.21 8.57 7.66
C LEU A 150 -19.06 9.00 8.86
N GLU A 151 -20.20 8.36 9.06
CA GLU A 151 -21.08 8.60 10.21
C GLU A 151 -20.51 8.00 11.49
N SER A 152 -20.02 6.76 11.45
CA SER A 152 -19.43 6.09 12.61
C SER A 152 -18.16 6.77 13.13
N GLU A 153 -17.38 7.40 12.25
CA GLU A 153 -16.18 8.16 12.60
C GLU A 153 -16.50 9.62 12.94
N GLY A 154 -17.77 10.04 12.88
CA GLY A 154 -18.21 11.39 13.25
C GLY A 154 -17.80 12.49 12.27
N VAL A 155 -17.43 12.15 11.03
CA VAL A 155 -17.06 13.14 9.99
C VAL A 155 -18.31 13.81 9.41
N VAL A 156 -19.42 13.06 9.34
CA VAL A 156 -20.73 13.54 8.88
C VAL A 156 -21.83 13.04 9.82
N THR A 157 -22.89 13.81 9.96
CA THR A 157 -24.12 13.40 10.65
C THR A 157 -25.26 13.42 9.63
N ILE A 158 -25.98 12.31 9.49
CA ILE A 158 -27.07 12.19 8.52
C ILE A 158 -28.40 12.32 9.25
N GLU A 159 -29.06 13.47 9.10
CA GLU A 159 -30.41 13.70 9.62
C GLU A 159 -31.43 13.61 8.48
N GLY A 160 -31.94 12.41 8.25
CA GLY A 160 -32.88 12.13 7.15
C GLY A 160 -32.27 12.36 5.77
N ALA A 161 -32.65 13.45 5.10
CA ALA A 161 -32.14 13.82 3.78
C ALA A 161 -30.97 14.83 3.82
N LYS A 162 -30.68 15.39 5.00
CA LYS A 162 -29.66 16.42 5.20
C LYS A 162 -28.37 15.80 5.73
N VAL A 163 -27.25 16.40 5.35
CA VAL A 163 -25.91 16.02 5.83
C VAL A 163 -25.32 17.22 6.57
N ALA A 164 -25.00 17.02 7.83
CA ALA A 164 -24.22 17.93 8.65
C ALA A 164 -22.77 17.43 8.76
N TYR A 165 -21.84 18.33 9.03
CA TYR A 165 -20.42 18.02 9.15
C TYR A 165 -19.93 18.48 10.52
N ALA A 166 -19.05 17.68 11.14
CA ALA A 166 -18.33 18.08 12.36
C ALA A 166 -17.19 19.07 12.05
#